data_AF-P34095-F1
#
_entry.id   AF-P34095-F1
#
_cell.length_a   1.000
_cell.length_b   1.000
_cell.length_c   1.000
_cell.angle_alpha   90.00
_cell.angle_beta   90.00
_cell.angle_gamma   90.00
#
_symmetry.space_group_name_H-M   'P 1'
#
loop_
_entity.id
_entity.type
_entity.pdbx_description
1 polymer ?
#
loop_
_entity_poly.entity_id
_entity_poly.type
_entity_poly.pdbx_seq_one_letter_code
_entity_poly.pdbx_strand_id
1 'polypeptide(L)'
;MKAIVFVLIFAVAFAVTATHQGEILCNLCTGLINTLENLLTTKGADKVKDYISSLCNKASGFIATLCTKVLDFGIDKLIQLIEDKVDANAICAKIHAC
;
A
#
# COMPACT_ATOMS: atom_id res chain seq x y z
N MET A 1 19.21 15.81 34.85
CA MET A 1 17.89 16.25 34.35
C MET A 1 17.90 16.50 32.83
N LYS A 2 18.78 17.34 32.27
CA LYS A 2 18.84 17.62 30.81
C LYS A 2 19.10 16.40 29.91
N ALA A 3 19.93 15.44 30.34
CA ALA A 3 20.24 14.24 29.55
C ALA A 3 19.05 13.27 29.43
N ILE A 4 18.23 13.13 30.48
CA ILE A 4 17.04 12.26 30.45
C ILE A 4 16.03 12.79 29.43
N VAL A 5 15.79 14.11 29.42
CA VAL A 5 14.89 14.75 28.45
C VAL A 5 15.40 14.55 27.02
N PHE A 6 16.70 14.68 26.78
CA PHE A 6 17.30 14.46 25.45
C PHE A 6 17.15 13.02 24.97
N VAL A 7 17.35 12.03 25.86
CA VAL A 7 17.16 10.60 25.55
C VAL A 7 15.69 10.27 25.27
N LEU A 8 14.76 10.85 26.04
CA LEU A 8 13.32 10.68 25.79
C LEU A 8 12.90 11.29 24.45
N ILE A 9 13.39 12.48 24.10
CA ILE A 9 13.10 13.11 22.81
C ILE A 9 13.63 12.25 21.65
N PHE A 10 14.86 11.73 21.76
CA PHE A 10 15.41 10.81 20.77
C PHE A 10 14.59 9.52 20.67
N ALA A 11 14.24 8.89 21.80
CA ALA A 11 13.43 7.66 21.82
C ALA A 11 12.03 7.85 21.20
N VAL A 12 11.38 8.99 21.47
CA VAL A 12 10.08 9.33 20.87
C VAL A 12 10.21 9.53 19.35
N ALA A 13 11.27 10.20 18.88
CA ALA A 13 11.51 10.36 17.44
C ALA A 13 11.71 9.01 16.72
N PHE A 14 12.43 8.06 17.33
CA PHE A 14 12.59 6.71 16.76
C PHE A 14 11.29 5.88 16.77
N ALA A 15 10.42 6.07 17.76
CA ALA A 15 9.13 5.36 17.81
C ALA A 15 8.13 5.89 16.77
N VAL A 16 8.13 7.21 16.51
CA VAL A 16 7.21 7.86 15.56
C VAL A 16 7.47 7.43 14.11
N THR A 17 8.73 7.16 13.75
CA THR A 17 9.06 6.74 12.38
C THR A 17 8.59 5.32 12.07
N ALA A 18 8.56 4.42 13.06
CA ALA A 18 8.13 3.03 12.87
C ALA A 18 6.62 2.90 12.62
N THR A 19 5.78 3.71 13.29
CA THR A 19 4.33 3.71 13.07
C THR A 19 3.93 4.36 11.75
N HIS A 20 4.65 5.40 11.32
CA HIS A 20 4.35 6.09 10.06
C HIS A 20 4.52 5.20 8.82
N GLN A 21 5.48 4.27 8.83
CA GLN A 21 5.73 3.43 7.65
C GLN A 21 4.53 2.55 7.29
N GLY A 22 3.86 1.97 8.30
CA GLY A 22 2.67 1.14 8.10
C GLY A 22 1.48 1.96 7.57
N GLU A 23 1.21 3.13 8.16
CA GLU A 23 0.13 4.01 7.70
C GLU A 23 0.37 4.53 6.28
N ILE A 24 1.61 4.86 5.93
CA ILE A 24 1.98 5.30 4.57
C ILE A 24 1.73 4.17 3.57
N LEU A 25 2.19 2.95 3.87
CA LEU A 25 2.03 1.79 3.01
C LEU A 25 0.54 1.43 2.81
N CYS A 26 -0.24 1.52 3.89
CA CYS A 26 -1.66 1.26 3.90
C CYS A 26 -2.45 2.29 3.08
N ASN A 27 -2.13 3.58 3.21
CA ASN A 27 -2.72 4.65 2.39
C ASN A 27 -2.36 4.51 0.90
N LEU A 28 -1.12 4.16 0.60
CA LEU A 28 -0.69 3.90 -0.78
C LEU A 28 -1.45 2.72 -1.39
N CYS A 29 -1.60 1.64 -0.63
CA CYS A 29 -2.35 0.48 -1.08
C CYS A 29 -3.81 0.82 -1.32
N THR A 30 -4.49 1.44 -0.35
CA THR A 30 -5.91 1.78 -0.48
C THR A 30 -6.16 2.78 -1.59
N GLY A 31 -5.29 3.77 -1.77
CA GLY A 31 -5.34 4.70 -2.91
C GLY A 31 -5.17 3.97 -4.25
N LEU A 32 -4.27 2.98 -4.31
CA LEU A 32 -4.11 2.14 -5.50
C LEU A 32 -5.39 1.34 -5.78
N ILE A 33 -5.94 0.62 -4.80
CA ILE A 33 -7.16 -0.19 -4.99
C ILE A 33 -8.34 0.67 -5.46
N ASN A 34 -8.58 1.83 -4.85
CA ASN A 34 -9.66 2.75 -5.27
C ASN A 34 -9.49 3.24 -6.71
N THR A 35 -8.23 3.50 -7.11
CA THR A 35 -7.92 3.87 -8.50
C THR A 35 -8.22 2.71 -9.43
N LEU A 36 -7.83 1.50 -9.04
CA LEU A 36 -8.06 0.29 -9.82
C LEU A 36 -9.54 -0.02 -9.96
N GLU A 37 -10.36 0.15 -8.93
CA GLU A 37 -11.81 -0.05 -9.00
C GLU A 37 -12.48 0.86 -10.03
N ASN A 38 -12.12 2.15 -10.04
CA ASN A 38 -12.58 3.09 -11.06
C ASN A 38 -12.09 2.73 -12.46
N LEU A 39 -10.81 2.34 -12.57
CA LEU A 39 -10.20 1.97 -13.83
C LEU A 39 -10.79 0.67 -14.39
N LEU A 40 -11.09 -0.29 -13.52
CA LEU A 40 -11.71 -1.56 -13.89
C LEU A 40 -13.11 -1.32 -14.46
N THR A 41 -13.88 -0.46 -13.80
CA THR A 41 -15.23 -0.06 -14.23
C THR A 41 -15.21 0.69 -15.57
N THR A 42 -14.18 1.52 -15.84
CA THR A 42 -14.13 2.37 -17.03
C THR A 42 -13.41 1.73 -18.22
N LYS A 43 -12.35 0.96 -17.97
CA LYS A 43 -11.37 0.50 -18.98
C LYS A 43 -11.20 -1.03 -19.02
N GLY A 44 -11.64 -1.76 -17.99
CA GLY A 44 -11.48 -3.20 -17.87
C GLY A 44 -10.15 -3.66 -17.25
N ALA A 45 -10.05 -4.99 -17.05
CA ALA A 45 -8.97 -5.66 -16.32
C ALA A 45 -7.57 -5.48 -16.92
N ASP A 46 -7.46 -5.44 -18.24
CA ASP A 46 -6.18 -5.25 -18.93
C ASP A 46 -5.51 -3.93 -18.55
N LYS A 47 -6.29 -2.85 -18.43
CA LYS A 47 -5.76 -1.54 -18.06
C LYS A 47 -5.40 -1.43 -16.60
N VAL A 48 -6.08 -2.16 -15.73
CA VAL A 48 -5.68 -2.29 -14.32
C VAL A 48 -4.31 -2.96 -14.22
N LYS A 49 -4.10 -4.07 -14.93
CA LYS A 49 -2.79 -4.76 -14.96
C LYS A 49 -1.67 -3.85 -15.41
N ASP A 50 -1.89 -3.13 -16.52
CA ASP A 50 -0.92 -2.19 -17.07
C ASP A 50 -0.61 -1.05 -16.10
N TYR A 51 -1.63 -0.53 -15.41
CA TYR A 51 -1.47 0.52 -14.40
C TYR A 51 -0.63 0.05 -13.21
N ILE A 52 -0.94 -1.10 -12.62
CA ILE A 52 -0.15 -1.68 -11.51
C ILE A 52 1.28 -1.92 -11.97
N SER A 53 1.47 -2.53 -13.14
CA SER A 53 2.80 -2.84 -13.66
C SER A 53 3.64 -1.57 -13.86
N SER A 54 3.05 -0.52 -14.44
CA SER A 54 3.72 0.77 -14.64
C SER A 54 4.04 1.47 -13.32
N LEU A 55 3.10 1.44 -12.36
CA LEU A 55 3.32 1.97 -11.02
C LEU A 55 4.46 1.23 -10.31
N CYS A 56 4.47 -0.10 -10.41
CA CYS A 56 5.51 -0.96 -9.83
C CYS A 56 6.86 -0.80 -10.50
N ASN A 57 6.90 -0.53 -11.79
CA ASN A 57 8.15 -0.29 -12.50
C ASN A 57 8.82 1.01 -12.04
N LYS A 58 8.02 2.03 -11.72
CA LYS A 58 8.50 3.32 -11.18
C LYS A 58 8.62 3.34 -9.66
N ALA A 59 8.14 2.30 -8.99
CA ALA A 59 8.07 2.24 -7.55
C ALA A 59 9.47 2.15 -6.92
N SER A 60 9.69 2.93 -5.87
CA SER A 60 10.92 2.90 -5.06
C SER A 60 10.59 3.06 -3.58
N GLY A 61 11.47 2.56 -2.71
CA GLY A 61 11.27 2.56 -1.25
C GLY A 61 10.03 1.75 -0.84
N PHE A 62 9.12 2.39 -0.10
CA PHE A 62 7.90 1.76 0.42
C PHE A 62 6.97 1.26 -0.70
N ILE A 63 6.85 2.01 -1.81
CA ILE A 63 5.98 1.61 -2.93
C ILE A 63 6.51 0.33 -3.58
N ALA A 64 7.83 0.16 -3.66
CA ALA A 64 8.41 -1.06 -4.23
C ALA A 64 8.02 -2.29 -3.39
N THR A 65 8.06 -2.15 -2.06
CA THR A 65 7.63 -3.19 -1.13
C THR A 65 6.14 -3.52 -1.32
N LEU A 66 5.29 -2.50 -1.42
CA LEU A 66 3.86 -2.69 -1.71
C LEU A 66 3.66 -3.42 -3.04
N CYS A 67 4.39 -3.02 -4.07
CA CYS A 67 4.31 -3.64 -5.39
C CYS A 67 4.73 -5.09 -5.38
N THR A 68 5.80 -5.45 -4.67
CA THR A 68 6.16 -6.86 -4.49
C THR A 68 5.04 -7.62 -3.81
N LYS A 69 4.39 -7.06 -2.78
CA LYS A 69 3.25 -7.70 -2.09
C LYS A 69 2.04 -7.90 -3.01
N VAL A 70 1.72 -6.91 -3.83
CA VAL A 70 0.62 -6.98 -4.81
C VAL A 70 0.92 -8.03 -5.88
N LEU A 71 2.14 -8.04 -6.42
CA LEU A 71 2.57 -9.02 -7.43
C LEU A 71 2.60 -10.44 -6.88
N ASP A 72 3.06 -10.61 -5.64
CA ASP A 72 3.10 -11.90 -4.93
C ASP A 72 1.69 -12.43 -4.63
N PHE A 73 0.77 -11.55 -4.21
CA PHE A 73 -0.64 -11.92 -4.04
C PHE A 73 -1.31 -12.29 -5.38
N GLY A 74 -0.89 -11.63 -6.46
CA GLY A 74 -1.38 -11.83 -7.81
C GLY A 74 -2.39 -10.76 -8.20
N ILE A 75 -2.11 -10.08 -9.32
CA ILE A 75 -2.97 -9.00 -9.84
C ILE A 75 -4.37 -9.53 -10.20
N ASP A 76 -4.47 -10.74 -10.77
CA ASP A 76 -5.77 -11.33 -11.13
C ASP A 76 -6.66 -11.57 -9.91
N LYS A 77 -6.06 -11.99 -8.78
CA LYS A 77 -6.81 -12.09 -7.52
C LYS A 77 -7.22 -10.71 -7.03
N LEU A 78 -6.32 -9.73 -7.08
CA LEU A 78 -6.64 -8.36 -6.69
C LEU A 78 -7.83 -7.82 -7.49
N ILE A 79 -7.84 -8.06 -8.80
CA ILE A 79 -8.96 -7.72 -9.70
C ILE A 79 -10.23 -8.42 -9.27
N GLN A 80 -10.20 -9.73 -9.00
CA GLN A 80 -11.39 -10.44 -8.51
C GLN A 80 -11.92 -9.85 -7.21
N LEU A 81 -11.06 -9.52 -6.24
CA LEU A 81 -11.53 -8.89 -4.99
C LEU A 81 -12.18 -7.53 -5.24
N ILE A 82 -11.67 -6.77 -6.22
CA ILE A 82 -12.26 -5.49 -6.63
C ILE A 82 -13.62 -5.72 -7.31
N GLU A 83 -13.75 -6.75 -8.17
CA GLU A 83 -15.03 -7.13 -8.79
C GLU A 83 -16.05 -7.59 -7.75
N ASP A 84 -15.61 -8.29 -6.71
CA ASP A 84 -16.40 -8.70 -5.56
C ASP A 84 -16.77 -7.53 -4.63
N LYS A 85 -16.37 -6.29 -4.96
CA LYS A 85 -16.59 -5.07 -4.17
C LYS A 85 -16.04 -5.17 -2.75
N VAL A 86 -14.91 -5.85 -2.59
CA VAL A 86 -14.22 -5.91 -1.30
C VAL A 86 -13.59 -4.56 -1.00
N ASP A 87 -13.79 -4.08 0.22
CA ASP A 87 -13.23 -2.82 0.71
C ASP A 87 -11.70 -2.75 0.50
N ALA A 88 -11.22 -1.60 0.02
CA ALA A 88 -9.81 -1.38 -0.25
C ALA A 88 -8.91 -1.69 0.98
N ASN A 89 -9.35 -1.29 2.17
CA ASN A 89 -8.64 -1.57 3.42
C ASN A 89 -8.54 -3.08 3.70
N ALA A 90 -9.61 -3.83 3.42
CA ALA A 90 -9.62 -5.28 3.62
C ALA A 90 -8.71 -6.00 2.61
N ILE A 91 -8.65 -5.53 1.37
CA ILE A 91 -7.72 -6.03 0.36
C ILE A 91 -6.28 -5.75 0.80
N CYS A 92 -6.00 -4.52 1.25
CA CYS A 92 -4.67 -4.12 1.69
C CYS A 92 -4.20 -4.87 2.94
N ALA A 93 -5.10 -5.16 3.89
CA ALA A 93 -4.81 -6.02 5.03
C ALA A 93 -4.51 -7.47 4.61
N LYS A 94 -5.25 -8.00 3.61
CA LYS A 94 -4.99 -9.37 3.10
C LYS A 94 -3.62 -9.53 2.49
N ILE A 95 -3.08 -8.50 1.83
CA ILE A 95 -1.74 -8.54 1.25
C ILE A 95 -0.65 -8.11 2.24
N HIS A 96 -1.01 -7.89 3.51
CA HIS A 96 -0.10 -7.39 4.55
C HIS A 96 0.58 -6.06 4.16
N ALA A 97 -0.16 -5.19 3.48
CA ALA A 97 0.20 -3.79 3.22
C ALA A 97 -0.42 -2.83 4.24
N CYS A 98 -1.46 -3.31 4.92
CA CYS A 98 -1.91 -2.95 6.25
C CYS A 98 -1.85 -4.25 7.10
#